data_AF-A0A926U6R3-F1
#
_entry.id   AF-A0A926U6R3-F1
#
_cell.length_a   1.000
_cell.length_b   1.000
_cell.length_c   1.000
_cell.angle_alpha   90.00
_cell.angle_beta   90.00
_cell.angle_gamma   90.00
#
_symmetry.space_group_name_H-M   'P 1'
#
loop_
_entity.id
_entity.type
_entity.pdbx_description
1 polymer ?
#
loop_
_entity_poly.entity_id
_entity_poly.type
_entity_poly.pdbx_seq_one_letter_code
_entity_poly.pdbx_strand_id
1 'polypeptide(L)'
;MSTNLRLALWDHITRQLNLAAPLKLILLTIANYLEPNGGHSRVTLNLLSRNSNLEPQDLQPLLLGLEARDLIRKVTVYPQGGGSTVSLYSLSPSLLRAVQNSDSK
;
A
#
# COMPACT_ATOMS: atom_id res chain seq x y z
N MET A 1 12.04 -18.84 2.23
CA MET A 1 11.31 -18.15 1.14
C MET A 1 12.01 -16.82 0.89
N SER A 2 12.57 -16.65 -0.29
CA SER A 2 13.67 -15.71 -0.55
C SER A 2 13.21 -14.25 -0.56
N THR A 3 13.68 -13.47 0.41
CA THR A 3 13.58 -12.00 0.48
C THR A 3 13.90 -11.31 -0.86
N ASN A 4 14.76 -11.93 -1.67
CA ASN A 4 15.18 -11.45 -2.99
C ASN A 4 14.06 -11.44 -4.05
N LEU A 5 13.12 -12.37 -4.01
CA LEU A 5 12.07 -12.48 -5.04
C LEU A 5 11.00 -11.40 -4.85
N ARG A 6 10.65 -11.13 -3.59
CA ARG A 6 9.77 -10.03 -3.19
C ARG A 6 10.40 -8.67 -3.51
N LEU A 7 11.71 -8.51 -3.30
CA LEU A 7 12.44 -7.29 -3.65
C LEU A 7 12.54 -7.07 -5.16
N ALA A 8 12.86 -8.12 -5.93
CA ALA A 8 12.96 -8.06 -7.39
C ALA A 8 11.62 -7.75 -8.05
N LEU A 9 10.52 -8.30 -7.52
CA LEU A 9 9.18 -7.97 -7.97
C LEU A 9 8.83 -6.51 -7.69
N TRP A 10 9.17 -5.99 -6.51
CA TRP A 10 8.96 -4.58 -6.19
C TRP A 10 9.79 -3.65 -7.07
N ASP A 11 11.03 -4.00 -7.36
CA ASP A 11 11.85 -3.25 -8.31
C ASP A 11 11.22 -3.27 -9.72
N HIS A 12 10.69 -4.41 -10.16
CA HIS A 12 10.00 -4.54 -11.44
C HIS A 12 8.71 -3.71 -11.51
N ILE A 13 7.82 -3.82 -10.54
CA ILE A 13 6.56 -3.05 -10.45
C ILE A 13 6.86 -1.55 -10.41
N THR A 14 7.85 -1.15 -9.61
CA THR A 14 8.17 0.28 -9.46
C THR A 14 8.92 0.88 -10.65
N ARG A 15 9.59 0.05 -11.48
CA ARG A 15 10.14 0.44 -12.78
C ARG A 15 9.05 0.57 -13.84
N GLN A 16 8.11 -0.38 -13.91
CA GLN A 16 7.01 -0.30 -14.89
C GLN A 16 6.07 0.88 -14.65
N LEU A 17 5.86 1.27 -13.39
CA LEU A 17 4.94 2.35 -13.02
C LEU A 17 5.60 3.74 -13.00
N ASN A 18 6.90 3.84 -13.33
CA ASN A 18 7.71 5.08 -13.27
C ASN A 18 7.44 5.91 -12.00
N LEU A 19 7.40 5.23 -10.85
CA LEU A 19 7.01 5.86 -9.59
C LEU A 19 8.19 6.59 -8.96
N ALA A 20 7.94 7.81 -8.50
CA ALA A 20 8.88 8.56 -7.67
C ALA A 20 9.20 7.79 -6.36
N ALA A 21 10.39 8.00 -5.80
CA ALA A 21 10.85 7.30 -4.60
C ALA A 21 9.84 7.30 -3.43
N PRO A 22 9.13 8.40 -3.11
CA PRO A 22 8.13 8.40 -2.04
C PRO A 22 6.93 7.48 -2.30
N LEU A 23 6.50 7.38 -3.56
CA LEU A 23 5.39 6.50 -3.97
C LEU A 23 5.77 5.03 -3.84
N LYS A 24 7.03 4.69 -4.12
CA LYS A 24 7.56 3.34 -3.92
C LYS A 24 7.53 2.96 -2.44
N LEU A 25 7.97 3.86 -1.56
CA LEU A 25 7.96 3.63 -0.11
C LEU A 25 6.56 3.46 0.44
N ILE A 26 5.59 4.25 -0.04
CA ILE A 26 4.17 4.11 0.34
C ILE A 26 3.65 2.72 -0.03
N LEU A 27 3.80 2.30 -1.30
CA LEU A 27 3.34 0.99 -1.76
C LEU A 27 4.04 -0.16 -1.02
N LEU A 28 5.35 -0.05 -0.79
CA LEU A 28 6.12 -1.02 -0.01
C LEU A 28 5.64 -1.11 1.43
N THR A 29 5.31 0.03 2.05
CA THR A 29 4.78 0.07 3.43
C THR A 29 3.43 -0.66 3.49
N ILE A 30 2.51 -0.36 2.56
CA ILE A 30 1.21 -1.05 2.48
C ILE A 30 1.41 -2.55 2.24
N ALA A 31 2.37 -2.91 1.39
CA ALA A 31 2.66 -4.31 1.07
C ALA A 31 3.28 -5.08 2.25
N ASN A 32 4.14 -4.44 3.04
CA ASN A 32 4.79 -5.08 4.17
C ASN A 32 3.85 -5.27 5.36
N TYR A 33 2.81 -4.45 5.47
CA TYR A 33 1.78 -4.62 6.49
C TYR A 33 0.71 -5.65 6.10
N LEU A 34 0.89 -6.43 5.02
CA LEU A 34 0.04 -7.57 4.70
C LEU A 34 0.02 -8.55 5.87
N GLU A 35 -1.14 -8.64 6.52
CA GLU A 35 -1.32 -9.61 7.58
C GLU A 35 -1.07 -11.02 7.02
N PRO A 36 -0.33 -11.86 7.75
CA PRO A 36 0.05 -13.21 7.30
C PRO A 36 -1.14 -14.15 7.05
N ASN A 37 -2.37 -13.75 7.41
CA ASN A 37 -3.58 -14.57 7.35
C ASN A 37 -4.52 -14.24 6.18
N GLY A 38 -4.05 -13.54 5.14
CA GLY A 38 -4.89 -13.18 3.98
C GLY A 38 -5.93 -12.10 4.27
N GLY A 39 -5.88 -11.50 5.47
CA GLY A 39 -6.63 -10.31 5.83
C GLY A 39 -6.06 -9.10 5.12
N HIS A 40 -6.91 -8.36 4.41
CA HIS A 40 -6.57 -7.12 3.72
C HIS A 40 -5.68 -6.23 4.60
N SER A 41 -4.43 -5.98 4.16
CA SER A 41 -3.56 -5.02 4.85
C SER A 41 -4.21 -3.66 4.85
N ARG A 42 -4.41 -3.08 6.02
CA ARG A 42 -5.07 -1.78 6.17
C ARG A 42 -4.18 -0.88 7.00
N VAL A 43 -3.45 0.01 6.33
CA VAL A 43 -2.58 0.99 6.99
C VAL A 43 -3.25 2.35 7.10
N THR A 44 -3.00 3.05 8.20
CA THR A 44 -3.53 4.41 8.42
C THR A 44 -2.68 5.44 7.69
N LEU A 45 -3.27 6.62 7.43
CA LEU A 45 -2.53 7.76 6.87
C LEU A 45 -1.31 8.14 7.74
N ASN A 46 -1.46 8.12 9.06
CA ASN A 46 -0.38 8.44 10.00
C ASN A 46 0.79 7.45 9.90
N LEU A 47 0.50 6.16 9.70
CA LEU A 47 1.54 5.16 9.52
C LEU A 47 2.31 5.38 8.21
N LEU A 48 1.61 5.73 7.13
CA LEU A 48 2.24 6.07 5.87
C LEU A 48 3.11 7.31 6.00
N SER A 49 2.59 8.38 6.60
CA SER A 49 3.31 9.63 6.91
C SER A 49 4.62 9.37 7.63
N ARG A 50 4.58 8.57 8.70
CA ARG A 50 5.77 8.21 9.47
C ARG A 50 6.81 7.43 8.65
N ASN A 51 6.38 6.51 7.78
CA ASN A 51 7.31 5.67 7.01
C ASN A 51 7.87 6.38 5.77
N SER A 52 7.10 7.26 5.14
CA SER A 52 7.55 8.02 3.97
C SER A 52 8.27 9.32 4.34
N ASN A 53 8.30 9.69 5.62
CA ASN A 53 8.79 11.00 6.10
C ASN A 53 8.11 12.17 5.37
N LEU A 54 6.81 12.06 5.17
CA LEU A 54 5.97 13.07 4.52
C LEU A 54 4.86 13.49 5.47
N GLU A 55 4.49 14.76 5.45
CA GLU A 55 3.33 15.23 6.19
C GLU A 55 2.04 14.64 5.59
N PRO A 56 0.98 14.43 6.39
CA PRO A 56 -0.29 13.88 5.91
C PRO A 56 -0.90 14.66 4.72
N GLN A 57 -0.71 15.97 4.69
CA GLN A 57 -1.19 16.87 3.63
C GLN A 57 -0.50 16.64 2.28
N ASP A 58 0.79 16.33 2.29
CA ASP A 58 1.59 16.06 1.07
C ASP A 58 1.38 14.63 0.58
N LEU A 59 1.01 13.73 1.49
CA LEU A 59 0.65 12.35 1.20
C LEU A 59 -0.69 12.22 0.48
N GLN A 60 -1.65 13.07 0.81
CA GLN A 60 -3.00 12.98 0.27
C GLN A 60 -3.07 13.02 -1.27
N PRO A 61 -2.42 13.96 -1.99
CA PRO A 61 -2.40 13.96 -3.44
C PRO A 61 -1.66 12.74 -4.02
N LEU A 62 -0.62 12.25 -3.33
CA LEU A 62 0.10 11.04 -3.73
C LEU A 62 -0.78 9.79 -3.65
N LEU A 63 -1.55 9.64 -2.57
CA LEU A 63 -2.48 8.53 -2.38
C LEU A 63 -3.62 8.58 -3.40
N LEU A 64 -4.16 9.76 -3.68
CA LEU A 64 -5.16 9.94 -4.75
C LEU A 64 -4.60 9.52 -6.11
N GLY A 65 -3.34 9.86 -6.42
CA GLY A 65 -2.67 9.44 -7.65
C GLY A 65 -2.46 7.92 -7.75
N LEU A 66 -2.18 7.25 -6.62
CA LEU A 66 -2.06 5.78 -6.57
C LEU A 66 -3.43 5.10 -6.69
N GLU A 67 -4.48 5.67 -6.10
CA GLU A 67 -5.85 5.17 -6.20
C GLU A 67 -6.39 5.30 -7.64
N ALA A 68 -6.16 6.44 -8.29
CA ALA A 68 -6.53 6.67 -9.69
C ALA A 68 -5.86 5.69 -10.67
N ARG A 69 -4.73 5.09 -10.28
CA ARG A 69 -3.99 4.09 -11.06
C ARG A 69 -4.34 2.65 -10.70
N ASP A 70 -5.38 2.43 -9.88
CA ASP A 70 -5.75 1.12 -9.33
C ASP A 70 -4.57 0.40 -8.65
N LEU A 71 -3.70 1.13 -7.95
CA LEU A 71 -2.57 0.55 -7.20
C LEU A 71 -2.94 0.33 -5.73
N ILE A 72 -3.73 1.24 -5.18
CA ILE A 72 -4.24 1.18 -3.81
C ILE A 72 -5.75 1.43 -3.81
N ARG A 73 -6.38 1.09 -2.69
CA ARG A 73 -7.78 1.42 -2.40
C ARG A 73 -7.89 1.97 -0.99
N LYS A 74 -8.73 3.01 -0.83
CA LYS A 74 -9.10 3.55 0.47
C LYS A 74 -10.31 2.80 1.02
N VAL A 75 -10.25 2.43 2.29
CA VAL A 75 -11.33 1.78 3.03
C VAL A 75 -11.63 2.64 4.26
N THR A 76 -12.80 3.25 4.29
CA THR A 76 -13.28 3.96 5.48
C THR A 76 -13.94 2.96 6.41
N VAL A 77 -13.43 2.85 7.64
CA VAL A 77 -14.01 2.00 8.68
C VAL A 77 -14.79 2.86 9.65
N TYR A 78 -16.04 2.46 9.88
CA TYR A 78 -16.92 3.02 10.89
C TYR A 78 -16.84 2.12 12.13
N PRO A 79 -16.14 2.54 13.20
CA PRO A 79 -16.13 1.77 14.43
C PRO A 79 -17.55 1.68 14.98
N GLN A 80 -18.02 0.45 15.27
CA GLN A 80 -19.40 0.19 15.70
C GLN A 80 -19.77 0.74 17.09
N GLY A 81 -18.90 1.56 17.70
CA GLY A 81 -19.07 2.14 19.04
C GLY A 81 -19.08 3.67 19.08
N GLY A 82 -19.30 4.36 17.96
CA GLY A 82 -19.42 5.83 17.94
C GLY A 82 -18.10 6.60 17.94
N GLY A 83 -17.01 5.99 17.45
CA GLY A 83 -15.72 6.65 17.28
C GLY A 83 -15.57 7.38 15.94
N SER A 84 -14.55 8.22 15.81
CA SER A 84 -14.19 8.87 14.55
C SER A 84 -13.91 7.86 13.45
N THR A 85 -14.43 8.11 12.24
CA THR A 85 -14.12 7.32 11.05
C THR A 85 -12.62 7.28 10.79
N VAL A 86 -12.09 6.07 10.57
CA VAL A 86 -10.68 5.86 10.25
C VAL A 86 -10.55 5.50 8.78
N SER A 87 -9.73 6.26 8.05
CA SER A 87 -9.35 5.94 6.68
C SER A 87 -8.16 4.98 6.69
N LEU A 88 -8.33 3.82 6.07
CA LEU A 88 -7.31 2.80 5.90
C LEU A 88 -6.99 2.62 4.42
N TYR A 89 -5.74 2.29 4.10
CA TYR A 89 -5.28 2.07 2.74
C TYR A 89 -4.77 0.64 2.59
N SER A 90 -5.07 0.04 1.44
CA SER A 90 -4.66 -1.33 1.09
C SER A 90 -4.25 -1.40 -0.36
N LEU A 91 -3.45 -2.38 -0.77
CA LEU A 91 -3.18 -2.62 -2.19
C LEU A 91 -4.50 -2.92 -2.92
N SER A 92 -4.61 -2.51 -4.18
CA SER A 92 -5.74 -2.92 -5.02
C SER A 92 -5.76 -4.44 -5.16
N PRO A 93 -6.93 -5.07 -5.39
CA PRO A 93 -7.01 -6.51 -5.65
C PRO A 93 -6.14 -6.93 -6.83
N SER A 94 -6.05 -6.10 -7.87
CA SER A 94 -5.23 -6.31 -9.07
C SER A 94 -3.75 -6.43 -8.72
N LEU A 95 -3.23 -5.45 -7.99
CA LEU A 95 -1.84 -5.41 -7.56
C LEU A 95 -1.53 -6.50 -6.52
N LEU A 96 -2.45 -6.74 -5.59
CA LEU A 96 -2.32 -7.81 -4.60
C LEU A 96 -2.17 -9.17 -5.26
N ARG A 97 -3.01 -9.49 -6.26
CA ARG A 97 -2.90 -10.73 -7.04
C ARG A 97 -1.59 -10.80 -7.81
N ALA A 98 -1.14 -9.71 -8.41
CA ALA A 98 0.15 -9.67 -9.12
C ALA A 98 1.33 -9.96 -8.16
N VAL A 99 1.28 -9.39 -6.95
CA VAL A 99 2.26 -9.63 -5.89
C VAL A 99 2.22 -11.09 -5.42
N GLN A 100 1.03 -11.66 -5.21
CA GLN A 100 0.85 -13.05 -4.74
C GLN A 100 1.21 -14.09 -5.81
N ASN A 101 0.81 -13.89 -7.07
CA ASN A 101 1.13 -14.80 -8.17
C ASN A 101 2.63 -14.86 -8.48
N SER A 102 3.37 -13.82 -8.11
CA SER A 102 4.82 -13.77 -8.29
C SER A 102 5.58 -14.48 -7.17
N ASP A 103 4.98 -14.71 -6.00
CA ASP A 103 5.59 -15.46 -4.89
C ASP A 103 5.51 -16.99 -5.16
N SER A 104 4.65 -17.43 -6.08
CA SER A 104 4.39 -18.84 -6.40
C SER A 104 5.27 -19.43 -7.53
N LYS A 105 6.33 -18.74 -7.97
CA LYS A 105 7.22 -19.18 -9.08
C LYS A 105 8.69 -19.20 -8.70
#